data_AF-A0A1W2F0E6-F1
#
_entry.id   AF-A0A1W2F0E6-F1
#
_cell.length_a   1.000
_cell.length_b   1.000
_cell.length_c   1.000
_cell.angle_alpha   90.00
_cell.angle_beta   90.00
_cell.angle_gamma   90.00
#
_symmetry.space_group_name_H-M   'P 1'
#
loop_
_entity.id
_entity.type
_entity.pdbx_description
1 polymer ?
#
loop_
_entity_poly.entity_id
_entity_poly.type
_entity_poly.pdbx_seq_one_letter_code
_entity_poly.pdbx_strand_id
1 'polypeptide(L)'
;MRLSRRQLLAAAGLTALAGGTSSNGSVAAAEVTSGPARTWSGEIQVSDWEQYYLGLDGGAHQKALKALGIAHRDGVRADEQYLMVPVESVRRAALEFGDHAAADVLRARFGLDSPSMLRRGLKLVLGQDRLEKRYFDEPGLQLRYIGYRRRFANYVLPMPSAVRKALA
;
A
#
# COMPACT_ATOMS: atom_id res chain seq x y z
N MET A 1 -11.57 -19.07 60.20
CA MET A 1 -12.92 -19.55 59.84
C MET A 1 -13.22 -19.13 58.41
N ARG A 2 -13.59 -20.10 57.57
CA ARG A 2 -13.87 -19.95 56.12
C ARG A 2 -15.26 -19.34 55.91
N LEU A 3 -15.48 -18.71 54.75
CA LEU A 3 -16.72 -18.54 53.93
C LEU A 3 -16.54 -17.28 53.06
N SER A 4 -16.96 -17.13 51.80
CA SER A 4 -17.31 -18.03 50.69
C SER A 4 -17.45 -17.16 49.43
N ARG A 5 -16.95 -17.64 48.29
CA ARG A 5 -17.22 -17.08 46.96
C ARG A 5 -18.60 -17.57 46.50
N ARG A 6 -19.63 -16.73 46.57
CA ARG A 6 -20.91 -16.79 45.81
C ARG A 6 -21.87 -15.74 46.39
N GLN A 7 -22.71 -15.17 45.52
CA GLN A 7 -23.68 -14.07 45.72
C GLN A 7 -23.00 -12.71 45.54
N LEU A 8 -23.22 -11.97 44.44
CA LEU A 8 -24.51 -11.62 43.87
C LEU A 8 -24.57 -11.87 42.36
N LEU A 9 -25.55 -12.69 41.99
CA LEU A 9 -26.02 -12.95 40.63
C LEU A 9 -26.95 -11.80 40.19
N ALA A 10 -26.78 -11.29 38.97
CA ALA A 10 -27.82 -10.56 38.26
C ALA A 10 -28.31 -11.45 37.10
N ALA A 11 -29.59 -11.78 37.12
CA ALA A 11 -30.28 -12.60 36.13
C ALA A 11 -31.63 -11.97 35.76
N ALA A 12 -32.11 -12.35 34.57
CA ALA A 12 -33.39 -12.04 33.90
C ALA A 12 -33.45 -10.64 33.24
N GLY A 13 -33.60 -10.46 31.91
CA GLY A 13 -34.03 -11.35 30.83
C GLY A 13 -35.54 -11.24 30.59
N LEU A 14 -35.96 -10.74 29.42
CA LEU A 14 -37.18 -11.16 28.68
C LEU A 14 -37.31 -10.42 27.33
N THR A 15 -36.88 -11.15 26.30
CA THR A 15 -37.50 -11.45 25.00
C THR A 15 -38.75 -10.70 24.53
N ALA A 16 -38.72 -10.23 23.28
CA ALA A 16 -39.90 -10.18 22.40
C ALA A 16 -39.53 -10.72 20.99
N LEU A 17 -40.22 -11.79 20.59
CA LEU A 17 -40.22 -12.39 19.25
C LEU A 17 -41.25 -11.70 18.35
N ALA A 18 -40.88 -11.48 17.09
CA ALA A 18 -41.71 -11.61 15.87
C ALA A 18 -40.75 -11.34 14.68
N GLY A 19 -40.68 -12.08 13.57
CA GLY A 19 -41.52 -13.11 12.98
C GLY A 19 -41.55 -12.87 11.46
N GLY A 20 -41.09 -13.84 10.65
CA GLY A 20 -41.24 -13.89 9.18
C GLY A 20 -40.29 -12.96 8.39
N THR A 21 -39.78 -13.26 7.19
CA THR A 21 -40.08 -14.27 6.16
C THR A 21 -38.89 -14.32 5.20
N SER A 22 -38.56 -15.50 4.66
CA SER A 22 -37.67 -15.65 3.49
C SER A 22 -38.33 -15.08 2.22
N SER A 23 -37.59 -14.32 1.42
CA SER A 23 -37.85 -14.19 -0.02
C SER A 23 -36.58 -13.78 -0.79
N ASN A 24 -36.34 -14.50 -1.89
CA ASN A 24 -35.43 -14.16 -2.98
C ASN A 24 -35.70 -12.74 -3.50
N GLY A 25 -34.64 -12.02 -3.87
CA GLY A 25 -34.80 -10.81 -4.68
C GLY A 25 -33.52 -9.99 -4.82
N SER A 26 -32.87 -10.15 -5.98
CA SER A 26 -31.85 -9.26 -6.57
C SER A 26 -30.68 -8.81 -5.69
N VAL A 27 -29.51 -9.36 -5.99
CA VAL A 27 -28.25 -8.61 -5.92
C VAL A 27 -28.43 -7.29 -6.66
N ALA A 28 -28.67 -6.20 -5.93
CA ALA A 28 -28.50 -4.88 -6.47
C ALA A 28 -27.04 -4.78 -6.90
N ALA A 29 -26.82 -4.83 -8.21
CA ALA A 29 -25.56 -4.47 -8.81
C ALA A 29 -25.17 -3.14 -8.19
N ALA A 30 -24.07 -3.14 -7.42
CA ALA A 30 -23.46 -1.93 -6.96
C ALA A 30 -23.15 -1.13 -8.22
N GLU A 31 -24.00 -0.14 -8.47
CA GLU A 31 -23.84 0.84 -9.51
C GLU A 31 -22.44 1.42 -9.31
N VAL A 32 -21.53 1.14 -10.24
CA VAL A 32 -20.25 1.81 -10.31
C VAL A 32 -20.58 3.22 -10.75
N THR A 33 -21.04 4.03 -9.80
CA THR A 33 -21.07 5.46 -9.94
C THR A 33 -19.61 5.83 -10.14
N SER A 34 -19.26 6.20 -11.38
CA SER A 34 -18.04 6.93 -11.67
C SER A 34 -18.14 8.24 -10.89
N GLY A 35 -17.74 8.19 -9.63
CA GLY A 35 -17.56 9.38 -8.80
C GLY A 35 -16.62 10.34 -9.51
N PRO A 36 -16.69 11.64 -9.18
CA PRO A 36 -15.81 12.63 -9.79
C PRO A 36 -14.37 12.12 -9.71
N ALA A 37 -13.64 12.23 -10.83
CA ALA A 37 -12.23 11.91 -10.89
C ALA A 37 -11.57 12.51 -9.66
N ARG A 38 -10.96 11.66 -8.82
CA ARG A 38 -10.35 12.11 -7.58
C ARG A 38 -9.33 13.18 -7.99
N THR A 39 -9.51 14.41 -7.53
CA THR A 39 -8.57 15.50 -7.85
C THR A 39 -7.38 15.35 -6.93
N TRP A 40 -6.22 15.09 -7.53
CA TRP A 40 -4.98 14.88 -6.79
C TRP A 40 -4.18 16.17 -6.87
N SER A 41 -3.98 16.83 -5.73
CA SER A 41 -3.27 18.12 -5.68
C SER A 41 -2.18 18.10 -4.62
N GLY A 42 -1.25 19.05 -4.76
CA GLY A 42 -0.11 19.21 -3.88
C GLY A 42 1.16 18.56 -4.44
N GLU A 43 2.13 18.44 -3.55
CA GLU A 43 3.49 17.98 -3.86
C GLU A 43 3.87 16.83 -2.92
N ILE A 44 4.78 15.99 -3.40
CA ILE A 44 5.37 14.88 -2.68
C ILE A 44 6.88 15.09 -2.70
N GLN A 45 7.51 15.01 -1.53
CA GLN A 45 8.95 15.04 -1.43
C GLN A 45 9.53 13.74 -1.98
N VAL A 46 10.63 13.82 -2.73
CA VAL A 46 11.30 12.64 -3.31
C VAL A 46 11.64 11.58 -2.26
N SER A 47 12.11 11.97 -1.07
CA SER A 47 12.36 11.00 0.01
C SER A 47 11.12 10.23 0.45
N ASP A 48 9.93 10.87 0.46
CA ASP A 48 8.66 10.22 0.83
C ASP A 48 8.19 9.25 -0.25
N TRP A 49 8.56 9.50 -1.50
CA TRP A 49 8.37 8.57 -2.60
C TRP A 49 9.35 7.40 -2.48
N GLU A 50 10.64 7.67 -2.41
CA GLU A 50 11.70 6.65 -2.48
C GLU A 50 11.81 5.76 -1.24
N GLN A 51 11.22 6.14 -0.10
CA GLN A 51 11.16 5.25 1.08
C GLN A 51 10.45 3.91 0.76
N TYR A 52 9.54 3.89 -0.22
CA TYR A 52 8.83 2.68 -0.66
C TYR A 52 9.62 1.86 -1.71
N TYR A 53 10.79 2.33 -2.16
CA TYR A 53 11.55 1.68 -3.22
C TYR A 53 12.23 0.39 -2.76
N LEU A 54 11.94 -0.68 -3.50
CA LEU A 54 12.47 -2.04 -3.30
C LEU A 54 13.26 -2.56 -4.52
N GLY A 55 13.30 -1.81 -5.62
CA GLY A 55 13.97 -2.24 -6.86
C GLY A 55 13.42 -3.53 -7.48
N LEU A 56 12.15 -3.89 -7.20
CA LEU A 56 11.46 -5.06 -7.78
C LEU A 56 10.60 -4.70 -8.99
N ASP A 57 10.68 -3.46 -9.48
CA ASP A 57 9.84 -2.87 -10.53
C ASP A 57 10.48 -2.95 -11.92
N GLY A 58 11.58 -3.70 -12.08
CA GLY A 58 12.26 -3.85 -13.37
C GLY A 58 12.89 -2.56 -13.89
N GLY A 59 13.25 -1.63 -12.99
CA GLY A 59 13.85 -0.35 -13.35
C GLY A 59 12.82 0.73 -13.72
N ALA A 60 11.54 0.50 -13.41
CA ALA A 60 10.48 1.48 -13.66
C ALA A 60 10.75 2.81 -12.93
N HIS A 61 11.21 2.75 -11.67
CA HIS A 61 11.56 3.93 -10.90
C HIS A 61 12.62 4.80 -11.60
N GLN A 62 13.74 4.20 -12.05
CA GLN A 62 14.78 4.95 -12.75
C GLN A 62 14.28 5.55 -14.07
N LYS A 63 13.42 4.82 -14.80
CA LYS A 63 12.77 5.35 -16.01
C LYS A 63 11.89 6.56 -15.70
N ALA A 64 11.14 6.51 -14.59
CA ALA A 64 10.32 7.63 -14.15
C ALA A 64 11.17 8.84 -13.73
N LEU A 65 12.22 8.65 -12.91
CA LEU A 65 13.16 9.72 -12.54
C LEU A 65 13.75 10.39 -13.79
N LYS A 66 14.22 9.58 -14.76
CA LYS A 66 14.74 10.07 -16.04
C LYS A 66 13.70 10.86 -16.83
N ALA A 67 12.47 10.36 -16.93
CA ALA A 67 11.38 11.01 -17.67
C ALA A 67 10.94 12.34 -17.02
N LEU A 68 11.06 12.46 -15.70
CA LEU A 68 10.77 13.67 -14.95
C LEU A 68 11.97 14.64 -14.87
N GLY A 69 13.12 14.30 -15.43
CA GLY A 69 14.33 15.13 -15.36
C GLY A 69 14.98 15.16 -13.97
N ILE A 70 14.72 14.16 -13.12
CA ILE A 70 15.29 14.05 -11.78
C ILE A 70 16.63 13.30 -11.88
N ALA A 71 17.72 13.97 -11.50
CA ALA A 71 19.07 13.41 -11.51
C ALA A 71 19.20 12.26 -10.49
N HIS A 72 19.85 11.17 -10.89
CA HIS A 72 20.13 9.98 -10.06
C HIS A 72 21.47 9.37 -10.46
N ARG A 73 22.58 9.98 -10.01
CA ARG A 73 23.93 9.63 -10.49
C ARG A 73 24.43 8.27 -10.02
N ASP A 74 23.89 7.75 -8.92
CA ASP A 74 24.18 6.41 -8.43
C ASP A 74 23.45 5.31 -9.24
N GLY A 75 22.58 5.70 -10.17
CA GLY A 75 21.78 4.81 -11.01
C GLY A 75 20.59 4.17 -10.29
N VAL A 76 20.30 4.55 -9.05
CA VAL A 76 19.27 3.93 -8.21
C VAL A 76 18.31 4.96 -7.64
N ARG A 77 18.80 6.02 -7.00
CA ARG A 77 18.01 7.00 -6.26
C ARG A 77 18.30 8.41 -6.74
N ALA A 78 17.31 9.28 -6.59
CA ALA A 78 17.44 10.69 -6.86
C ALA A 78 18.53 11.34 -5.99
N ASP A 79 19.28 12.25 -6.60
CA ASP A 79 20.35 12.97 -5.92
C ASP A 79 19.80 13.99 -4.90
N GLU A 80 18.66 14.61 -5.21
CA GLU A 80 18.00 15.65 -4.40
C GLU A 80 16.79 15.06 -3.67
N GLN A 81 17.01 14.54 -2.46
CA GLN A 81 15.97 13.89 -1.66
C GLN A 81 14.90 14.86 -1.11
N TYR A 82 15.20 16.16 -1.07
CA TYR A 82 14.28 17.22 -0.63
C TYR A 82 13.48 17.85 -1.78
N LEU A 83 13.68 17.39 -3.02
CA LEU A 83 12.95 17.89 -4.17
C LEU A 83 11.45 17.63 -3.99
N MET A 84 10.65 18.69 -4.17
CA MET A 84 9.20 18.60 -4.19
C MET A 84 8.72 18.35 -5.62
N VAL A 85 7.94 17.27 -5.78
CA VAL A 85 7.43 16.83 -7.08
C VAL A 85 5.91 16.91 -7.07
N PRO A 86 5.27 17.51 -8.09
CA PRO A 86 3.82 17.53 -8.19
C PRO A 86 3.23 16.12 -8.13
N VAL A 87 2.14 15.95 -7.39
CA VAL A 87 1.47 14.65 -7.25
C VAL A 87 1.14 14.03 -8.62
N GLU A 88 0.77 14.85 -9.61
CA GLU A 88 0.45 14.37 -10.95
C GLU A 88 1.66 13.72 -11.64
N SER A 89 2.86 14.25 -11.42
CA SER A 89 4.10 13.65 -11.93
C SER A 89 4.38 12.29 -11.28
N VAL A 90 4.12 12.15 -9.97
CA VAL A 90 4.22 10.87 -9.25
C VAL A 90 3.14 9.89 -9.73
N ARG A 91 1.93 10.37 -10.03
CA ARG A 91 0.87 9.55 -10.63
C ARG A 91 1.26 9.00 -12.00
N ARG A 92 1.82 9.85 -12.86
CA ARG A 92 2.38 9.45 -14.14
C ARG A 92 3.52 8.44 -13.98
N ALA A 93 4.40 8.62 -13.00
CA ALA A 93 5.44 7.63 -12.65
C ALA A 93 4.84 6.23 -12.40
N ALA A 94 3.77 6.15 -11.60
CA ALA A 94 3.10 4.89 -11.31
C ALA A 94 2.37 4.29 -12.53
N LEU A 95 1.60 5.10 -13.27
CA LEU A 95 0.72 4.62 -14.34
C LEU A 95 1.46 4.33 -15.65
N GLU A 96 2.32 5.25 -16.09
CA GLU A 96 3.03 5.16 -17.38
C GLU A 96 4.23 4.22 -17.29
N PHE A 97 5.03 4.33 -16.21
CA PHE A 97 6.29 3.58 -16.09
C PHE A 97 6.15 2.32 -15.23
N GLY A 98 5.12 2.24 -14.37
CA GLY A 98 4.94 1.13 -13.46
C GLY A 98 5.76 1.24 -12.17
N ASP A 99 6.12 2.46 -11.75
CA ASP A 99 6.88 2.67 -10.53
C ASP A 99 6.10 2.21 -9.29
N HIS A 100 6.65 1.25 -8.56
CA HIS A 100 6.04 0.69 -7.36
C HIS A 100 6.06 1.65 -6.17
N ALA A 101 7.14 2.40 -6.01
CA ALA A 101 7.30 3.34 -4.92
C ALA A 101 6.32 4.51 -5.09
N ALA A 102 6.13 4.96 -6.34
CA ALA A 102 5.14 5.97 -6.69
C ALA A 102 3.73 5.49 -6.33
N ALA A 103 3.39 4.26 -6.70
CA ALA A 103 2.09 3.68 -6.37
C ALA A 103 1.84 3.63 -4.85
N ASP A 104 2.84 3.25 -4.05
CA ASP A 104 2.68 3.16 -2.59
C ASP A 104 2.65 4.51 -1.88
N VAL A 105 3.44 5.50 -2.30
CA VAL A 105 3.35 6.84 -1.70
C VAL A 105 1.99 7.47 -1.96
N LEU A 106 1.44 7.28 -3.16
CA LEU A 106 0.09 7.74 -3.51
C LEU A 106 -0.98 6.97 -2.72
N ARG A 107 -0.83 5.65 -2.61
CA ARG A 107 -1.70 4.81 -1.77
C ARG A 107 -1.73 5.29 -0.32
N ALA A 108 -0.55 5.59 0.24
CA ALA A 108 -0.43 6.07 1.61
C ALA A 108 -1.01 7.48 1.79
N ARG A 109 -0.65 8.42 0.89
CA ARG A 109 -1.06 9.82 0.93
C ARG A 109 -2.57 9.99 0.81
N PHE A 110 -3.21 9.18 -0.04
CA PHE A 110 -4.65 9.29 -0.35
C PHE A 110 -5.52 8.21 0.30
N GLY A 111 -4.95 7.38 1.17
CA GLY A 111 -5.70 6.32 1.86
C GLY A 111 -6.35 5.31 0.90
N LEU A 112 -5.67 4.95 -0.19
CA LEU A 112 -6.24 4.05 -1.20
C LEU A 112 -6.27 2.61 -0.69
N ASP A 113 -7.40 1.92 -0.93
CA ASP A 113 -7.57 0.49 -0.66
C ASP A 113 -7.05 -0.39 -1.80
N SER A 114 -5.87 -0.05 -2.32
CA SER A 114 -5.17 -0.86 -3.32
C SER A 114 -4.11 -1.73 -2.66
N PRO A 115 -3.72 -2.88 -3.28
CA PRO A 115 -2.60 -3.65 -2.80
C PRO A 115 -1.31 -2.81 -2.69
N SER A 116 -0.57 -2.97 -1.60
CA SER A 116 0.75 -2.34 -1.45
C SER A 116 1.83 -3.12 -2.19
N MET A 117 2.65 -2.43 -2.97
CA MET A 117 3.79 -3.03 -3.67
C MET A 117 4.96 -3.32 -2.73
N LEU A 118 5.20 -2.48 -1.73
CA LEU A 118 6.10 -2.70 -0.60
C LEU A 118 5.72 -3.99 0.12
N ARG A 119 4.47 -4.15 0.57
CA ARG A 119 4.00 -5.38 1.24
C ARG A 119 4.29 -6.61 0.38
N ARG A 120 3.91 -6.57 -0.90
CA ARG A 120 4.10 -7.69 -1.83
C ARG A 120 5.58 -8.00 -2.03
N GLY A 121 6.43 -6.99 -2.16
CA GLY A 121 7.87 -7.16 -2.31
C GLY A 121 8.54 -7.73 -1.05
N LEU A 122 8.16 -7.25 0.14
CA LEU A 122 8.64 -7.80 1.41
C LEU A 122 8.21 -9.25 1.59
N LYS A 123 6.95 -9.58 1.27
CA LYS A 123 6.45 -10.96 1.31
C LYS A 123 7.20 -11.87 0.34
N LEU A 124 7.48 -11.39 -0.87
CA LEU A 124 8.25 -12.14 -1.86
C LEU A 124 9.67 -12.44 -1.36
N VAL A 125 10.38 -11.42 -0.87
CA VAL A 125 11.82 -11.52 -0.56
C VAL A 125 12.06 -12.17 0.81
N LEU A 126 11.23 -11.86 1.80
CA LEU A 126 11.42 -12.29 3.19
C LEU A 126 10.46 -13.43 3.61
N GLY A 127 9.48 -13.77 2.77
CA GLY A 127 8.50 -14.83 3.04
C GLY A 127 7.49 -14.45 4.13
N GLN A 128 7.42 -13.20 4.54
CA GLN A 128 6.60 -12.73 5.66
C GLN A 128 5.70 -11.56 5.24
N ASP A 129 4.47 -11.58 5.74
CA ASP A 129 3.47 -10.54 5.48
C ASP A 129 3.48 -9.47 6.61
N ARG A 130 2.79 -8.35 6.38
CA ARG A 130 2.59 -7.27 7.38
C ARG A 130 3.88 -6.71 7.99
N LEU A 131 4.92 -6.58 7.16
CA LEU A 131 6.23 -6.07 7.56
C LEU A 131 6.40 -4.57 7.30
N GLU A 132 5.49 -3.90 6.60
CA GLU A 132 5.70 -2.55 6.06
C GLU A 132 6.06 -1.52 7.13
N LYS A 133 5.30 -1.47 8.23
CA LYS A 133 5.58 -0.52 9.32
C LYS A 133 6.95 -0.78 9.93
N ARG A 134 7.22 -2.05 10.28
CA ARG A 134 8.50 -2.47 10.84
C ARG A 134 9.67 -2.23 9.89
N TYR A 135 9.44 -2.33 8.58
CA TYR A 135 10.47 -2.12 7.58
C TYR A 135 10.98 -0.67 7.59
N PHE A 136 10.13 0.30 7.88
CA PHE A 136 10.56 1.69 8.05
C PHE A 136 11.31 1.91 9.37
N ASP A 137 10.88 1.24 10.44
CA ASP A 137 11.38 1.49 11.80
C ASP A 137 12.62 0.64 12.18
N GLU A 138 12.83 -0.51 11.54
CA GLU A 138 13.86 -1.49 11.93
C GLU A 138 14.97 -1.59 10.87
N PRO A 139 16.14 -0.95 11.08
CA PRO A 139 17.29 -1.06 10.18
C PRO A 139 17.74 -2.50 9.96
N GLY A 140 17.63 -3.36 10.97
CA GLY A 140 17.93 -4.79 10.84
C GLY A 140 17.06 -5.50 9.80
N LEU A 141 15.80 -5.08 9.63
CA LEU A 141 14.90 -5.63 8.63
C LEU A 141 15.25 -5.13 7.22
N GLN A 142 15.67 -3.87 7.09
CA GLN A 142 16.18 -3.31 5.83
C GLN A 142 17.46 -4.00 5.38
N LEU A 143 18.42 -4.20 6.29
CA LEU A 143 19.66 -4.93 6.01
C LEU A 143 19.37 -6.39 5.63
N ARG A 144 18.45 -7.04 6.33
CA ARG A 144 17.98 -8.39 5.96
C ARG A 144 17.41 -8.38 4.56
N TYR A 145 16.50 -7.45 4.24
CA TYR A 145 15.95 -7.32 2.90
C TYR A 145 17.05 -7.22 1.83
N ILE A 146 18.03 -6.32 2.01
CA ILE A 146 19.16 -6.15 1.09
C ILE A 146 19.92 -7.48 0.90
N GLY A 147 20.22 -8.20 1.98
CA GLY A 147 20.92 -9.49 1.93
C GLY A 147 20.16 -10.58 1.15
N TYR A 148 18.83 -10.64 1.28
CA TYR A 148 18.01 -11.64 0.58
C TYR A 148 17.62 -11.21 -0.84
N ARG A 149 17.54 -9.90 -1.11
CA ARG A 149 17.09 -9.33 -2.40
C ARG A 149 17.93 -9.79 -3.59
N ARG A 150 19.22 -10.09 -3.38
CA ARG A 150 20.13 -10.58 -4.44
C ARG A 150 19.61 -11.82 -5.16
N ARG A 151 18.92 -12.73 -4.46
CA ARG A 151 18.35 -13.97 -5.06
C ARG A 151 17.23 -13.69 -6.06
N PHE A 152 16.65 -12.50 -5.97
CA PHE A 152 15.55 -12.06 -6.83
C PHE A 152 16.03 -11.05 -7.88
N ALA A 153 17.35 -10.84 -8.09
CA ALA A 153 17.87 -9.73 -8.90
C ALA A 153 17.20 -9.60 -10.27
N ASN A 154 16.91 -10.73 -10.92
CA ASN A 154 16.26 -10.80 -12.23
C ASN A 154 14.72 -10.91 -12.18
N TYR A 155 14.14 -10.89 -10.98
CA TYR A 155 12.70 -10.97 -10.78
C TYR A 155 12.07 -9.58 -10.83
N VAL A 156 11.06 -9.44 -11.67
CA VAL A 156 10.20 -8.25 -11.76
C VAL A 156 8.84 -8.59 -11.19
N LEU A 157 8.46 -7.89 -10.13
CA LEU A 157 7.15 -8.03 -9.50
C LEU A 157 6.12 -7.26 -10.33
N PRO A 158 5.10 -7.89 -10.92
CA PRO A 158 4.10 -7.16 -11.68
C PRO A 158 3.21 -6.31 -10.77
N MET A 159 2.96 -5.06 -11.19
CA MET A 159 1.96 -4.19 -10.57
C MET A 159 0.55 -4.71 -10.90
N PRO A 160 -0.29 -5.03 -9.89
CA PRO A 160 -1.65 -5.50 -10.10
C PRO A 160 -2.53 -4.47 -10.81
N SER A 161 -3.50 -4.95 -11.61
CA SER A 161 -4.50 -4.08 -12.26
C SER A 161 -5.32 -3.28 -11.24
N ALA A 162 -5.58 -3.83 -10.05
CA ALA A 162 -6.26 -3.12 -8.96
C ALA A 162 -5.50 -1.87 -8.49
N VAL A 163 -4.16 -1.90 -8.52
CA VAL A 163 -3.34 -0.71 -8.20
C VAL A 163 -3.51 0.32 -9.29
N ARG A 164 -3.37 -0.06 -10.56
CA ARG A 164 -3.58 0.87 -11.69
C ARG A 164 -4.98 1.47 -11.70
N LYS A 165 -6.02 0.67 -11.43
CA LYS A 165 -7.42 1.13 -11.35
C LYS A 165 -7.65 2.12 -10.20
N ALA A 166 -6.97 1.95 -9.06
CA ALA A 166 -7.07 2.87 -7.95
C ALA A 166 -6.38 4.22 -8.21
N LEU A 167 -5.44 4.24 -9.16
CA LEU A 167 -4.64 5.41 -9.50
C LEU A 167 -5.12 6.17 -10.76
N ALA A 168 -5.91 5.52 -11.61
CA ALA A 168 -6.48 6.08 -12.83
C ALA A 168 -7.59 7.11 -12.51
#